data_AF-A0A816F9Z5-F1
#
_entry.id   AF-A0A816F9Z5-F1
#
_cell.length_a   1.000
_cell.length_b   1.000
_cell.length_c   1.000
_cell.angle_alpha   90.00
_cell.angle_beta   90.00
_cell.angle_gamma   90.00
#
_symmetry.space_group_name_H-M   'P 1'
#
loop_
_entity.id
_entity.type
_entity.pdbx_description
1 polymer ?
#
loop_
_entity_poly.entity_id
_entity_poly.type
_entity_poly.pdbx_seq_one_letter_code
_entity_poly.pdbx_strand_id
1 'polypeptide(L)'
;MSNSPSSSTTRACSNSKDNTNDVADKYSTTSNFVRHMKRKHEFLYKEWSAKKNVNNDNKQRNIDDMIKQKTSKYSSIDPRQIKLTESIIKDLIIDVGVSLSLVEQNGFKNFMHVVDPMYSLLSRRQ
;
A
#
# COMPACT_ATOMS: atom_id res chain seq x y z
N MET A 1 29.26 42.69 -20.10
CA MET A 1 28.44 41.73 -19.34
C MET A 1 28.64 40.37 -19.96
N SER A 2 29.37 39.48 -19.30
CA SER A 2 29.46 38.08 -19.73
C SER A 2 29.92 37.25 -18.54
N ASN A 3 28.92 36.66 -17.90
CA ASN A 3 29.04 35.80 -16.73
C ASN A 3 29.66 34.46 -17.10
N SER A 4 30.56 33.99 -16.24
CA SER A 4 31.01 32.60 -16.16
C SER A 4 29.83 31.65 -15.95
N PRO A 5 29.87 30.40 -16.46
CA PRO A 5 29.06 29.33 -15.90
C PRO A 5 29.92 28.41 -15.04
N SER A 6 29.55 28.41 -13.76
CA SER A 6 29.96 27.48 -12.73
C SER A 6 29.51 26.05 -13.05
N SER A 7 30.46 25.14 -12.85
CA SER A 7 30.33 23.70 -12.65
C SER A 7 29.00 23.23 -12.03
N SER A 8 28.34 22.26 -12.68
CA SER A 8 27.36 21.36 -12.05
C SER A 8 27.63 19.93 -12.53
N THR A 9 28.30 19.17 -11.67
CA THR A 9 28.59 17.74 -11.79
C THR A 9 27.30 16.94 -11.85
N THR A 10 27.06 16.17 -12.92
CA THR A 10 26.10 15.06 -12.91
C THR A 10 26.70 13.82 -13.55
N ARG A 11 26.58 12.72 -12.82
CA ARG A 11 27.23 11.43 -13.06
C ARG A 11 26.51 10.62 -14.13
N ALA A 12 27.30 9.88 -14.88
CA ALA A 12 26.95 9.03 -16.00
C ALA A 12 25.83 8.02 -15.73
N CYS A 13 24.94 7.85 -16.72
CA CYS A 13 24.16 6.62 -16.90
C CYS A 13 25.14 5.45 -17.00
N SER A 14 25.16 4.64 -15.95
CA SER A 14 26.02 3.47 -15.90
C SER A 14 25.47 2.40 -16.85
N ASN A 15 26.31 2.06 -17.82
CA ASN A 15 26.32 0.84 -18.63
C ASN A 15 25.36 0.81 -19.83
N SER A 16 25.83 1.31 -20.96
CA SER A 16 26.16 0.46 -22.12
C SER A 16 26.89 1.28 -23.19
N LYS A 17 27.99 0.72 -23.71
CA LYS A 17 28.81 1.28 -24.78
C LYS A 17 28.00 1.36 -26.08
N ASP A 18 28.29 2.41 -26.83
CA ASP A 18 27.99 2.65 -28.25
C ASP A 18 26.76 3.52 -28.60
N ASN A 19 27.12 4.70 -29.11
CA ASN A 19 26.41 5.61 -30.01
C ASN A 19 25.30 6.52 -29.46
N THR A 20 25.77 7.70 -29.05
CA THR A 20 25.20 9.06 -29.24
C THR A 20 23.78 9.13 -29.78
N ASN A 21 22.84 9.65 -28.96
CA ASN A 21 21.76 10.56 -29.36
C ASN A 21 20.99 10.96 -28.09
N ASP A 22 21.14 12.24 -27.71
CA ASP A 22 20.48 12.88 -26.57
C ASP A 22 18.97 12.70 -26.57
N VAL A 23 18.44 12.09 -25.52
CA VAL A 23 17.00 12.10 -25.21
C VAL A 23 16.83 12.96 -23.97
N ALA A 24 16.33 14.18 -24.17
CA ALA A 24 15.99 15.09 -23.08
C ALA A 24 14.80 14.54 -22.29
N ASP A 25 15.06 14.08 -21.06
CA ASP A 25 14.04 13.57 -20.14
C ASP A 25 13.19 14.71 -19.60
N LYS A 26 11.99 14.87 -20.17
CA LYS A 26 10.91 15.65 -19.56
C LYS A 26 10.05 14.71 -18.75
N TYR A 27 10.00 14.93 -17.44
CA TYR A 27 9.12 14.28 -16.47
C TYR A 27 7.71 14.10 -17.02
N SER A 28 7.34 12.88 -17.41
CA SER A 28 5.96 12.39 -17.43
C SER A 28 5.92 10.99 -18.04
N THR A 29 5.38 10.05 -17.25
CA THR A 29 4.71 8.83 -17.70
C THR A 29 5.60 7.81 -18.43
N THR A 30 5.46 6.54 -18.05
CA THR A 30 6.10 5.35 -18.66
C THR A 30 5.98 5.29 -20.19
N SER A 31 5.07 6.07 -20.78
CA SER A 31 4.95 6.37 -22.21
C SER A 31 6.26 6.83 -22.85
N ASN A 32 7.08 7.65 -22.19
CA ASN A 32 8.37 8.10 -22.73
C ASN A 32 9.40 6.96 -22.78
N PHE A 33 9.43 6.12 -21.74
CA PHE A 33 10.35 4.99 -21.65
C PHE A 33 10.02 3.88 -22.66
N VAL A 34 8.75 3.50 -22.78
CA VAL A 34 8.29 2.51 -23.76
C VAL A 34 8.59 2.98 -25.18
N ARG A 35 8.40 4.28 -25.46
CA ARG A 35 8.73 4.87 -26.76
C ARG A 35 10.23 4.86 -27.04
N HIS A 36 11.07 5.16 -26.05
CA HIS A 36 12.53 5.06 -26.17
C HIS A 36 12.97 3.62 -26.45
N MET A 37 12.46 2.67 -25.66
CA MET A 37 12.71 1.23 -25.82
C MET A 37 12.35 0.76 -27.22
N LYS A 38 11.18 1.14 -27.75
CA LYS A 38 10.76 0.76 -29.10
C LYS A 38 11.66 1.35 -30.21
N ARG A 39 12.24 2.54 -30.00
CA ARG A 39 13.03 3.25 -31.02
C ARG A 39 14.52 2.93 -30.99
N LYS A 40 15.08 2.62 -29.81
CA LYS A 40 16.52 2.40 -29.61
C LYS A 40 16.87 0.94 -29.30
N HIS A 41 15.90 0.17 -28.80
CA HIS A 41 16.09 -1.21 -28.37
C HIS A 41 14.95 -2.11 -28.88
N GLU A 42 14.69 -2.06 -30.19
CA GLU A 42 13.55 -2.75 -30.82
C GLU A 42 13.50 -4.25 -30.54
N PHE A 43 14.66 -4.93 -30.60
CA PHE A 43 14.77 -6.36 -30.32
C PHE A 43 14.35 -6.69 -28.88
N LEU A 44 14.86 -5.94 -27.89
CA LEU A 44 14.53 -6.11 -26.48
C LEU A 44 13.07 -5.74 -26.20
N TYR A 45 12.54 -4.71 -26.87
CA TYR A 45 11.14 -4.33 -26.78
C TYR A 45 10.21 -5.44 -27.30
N LYS A 46 10.56 -6.08 -28.42
CA LYS A 46 9.80 -7.18 -29.00
C LYS A 46 9.73 -8.37 -28.03
N GLU A 47 10.87 -8.76 -27.45
CA GLU A 47 10.94 -9.82 -26.45
C GLU A 47 10.14 -9.48 -25.18
N TRP A 48 10.28 -8.26 -24.66
CA TRP A 48 9.52 -7.78 -23.49
C TRP A 48 8.01 -7.76 -23.75
N SER A 49 7.58 -7.26 -24.91
CA SER A 49 6.16 -7.18 -25.28
C SER A 49 5.51 -8.57 -25.43
N ALA A 50 6.26 -9.54 -25.98
CA ALA A 50 5.80 -10.92 -26.08
C ALA A 50 5.61 -11.58 -24.71
N LYS A 51 6.49 -11.27 -23.75
CA LYS A 51 6.40 -11.76 -22.36
C LYS A 51 5.30 -11.06 -21.54
N LYS A 52 4.94 -9.82 -21.87
CA LYS A 52 3.93 -9.04 -21.14
C LYS A 52 2.52 -9.62 -21.22
N ASN A 53 2.15 -10.25 -22.34
CA ASN A 53 0.81 -10.85 -22.51
C ASN A 53 0.61 -12.13 -21.68
N VAL A 54 1.69 -12.75 -21.17
CA VAL A 54 1.62 -13.99 -20.39
C VAL A 54 1.45 -13.72 -18.89
N ASN A 55 1.85 -12.55 -18.41
CA ASN A 55 1.85 -12.18 -16.98
C ASN A 55 0.84 -11.06 -16.65
N ASN A 56 -0.43 -11.21 -17.06
CA ASN A 56 -1.50 -10.26 -16.72
C ASN A 56 -1.84 -10.26 -15.21
N ASP A 57 -1.31 -11.21 -14.44
CA ASP A 57 -1.56 -11.34 -13.00
C ASP A 57 -0.75 -10.34 -12.15
N ASN A 58 0.28 -9.70 -12.73
CA ASN A 58 1.10 -8.70 -12.04
C ASN A 58 0.59 -7.27 -12.29
N LYS A 59 -0.70 -7.05 -12.08
CA LYS A 59 -1.23 -5.68 -11.99
C LYS A 59 -0.70 -5.06 -10.70
N GLN A 60 0.03 -3.94 -10.83
CA GLN A 60 0.50 -3.18 -9.67
C GLN A 60 -0.70 -2.86 -8.78
N ARG A 61 -0.66 -3.29 -7.50
CA ARG A 61 -1.74 -3.08 -6.55
C ARG A 61 -2.01 -1.59 -6.37
N ASN A 62 -3.27 -1.20 -6.27
CA ASN A 62 -3.63 0.18 -5.96
C ASN A 62 -3.21 0.50 -4.51
N ILE A 63 -2.78 1.73 -4.26
CA ILE A 63 -2.45 2.22 -2.92
C ILE A 63 -3.64 2.03 -1.96
N ASP A 64 -4.87 2.22 -2.44
CA ASP A 64 -6.10 1.99 -1.67
C ASP A 64 -6.25 0.54 -1.22
N ASP A 65 -5.87 -0.42 -2.07
CA ASP A 65 -5.92 -1.85 -1.73
C ASP A 65 -4.86 -2.21 -0.69
N MET A 66 -3.69 -1.55 -0.74
CA MET A 66 -2.63 -1.70 0.25
C MET A 66 -3.02 -1.15 1.63
N ILE A 67 -3.76 -0.04 1.66
CA ILE A 67 -4.27 0.55 2.91
C ILE A 67 -5.38 -0.32 3.51
N LYS A 68 -6.29 -0.86 2.68
CA LYS A 68 -7.33 -1.80 3.12
C LYS A 68 -6.77 -3.10 3.69
N GLN A 69 -5.63 -3.59 3.18
CA GLN A 69 -4.97 -4.78 3.73
C GLN A 69 -4.39 -4.57 5.14
N LYS A 70 -4.14 -3.34 5.59
CA LYS A 70 -3.54 -3.07 6.90
C LYS A 70 -4.50 -3.22 8.09
N THR A 71 -5.80 -3.36 7.88
CA THR A 71 -6.76 -3.60 8.97
C THR A 71 -7.03 -5.10 9.13
N SER A 72 -5.99 -5.88 9.39
CA SER A 72 -6.18 -7.27 9.81
C SER A 72 -6.83 -7.28 11.19
N LYS A 73 -8.11 -7.62 11.27
CA LYS A 73 -8.78 -7.91 12.54
C LYS A 73 -8.31 -9.26 13.06
N TYR A 74 -8.37 -9.46 14.37
CA TYR A 74 -8.16 -10.80 14.92
C TYR A 74 -9.22 -11.77 14.37
N SER A 75 -8.81 -13.04 14.27
CA SER A 75 -9.76 -14.12 14.01
C SER A 75 -10.66 -14.32 15.22
N SER A 76 -11.88 -14.81 15.01
CA SER A 76 -12.79 -15.17 16.11
C SER A 76 -12.23 -16.24 17.06
N ILE A 77 -11.23 -16.99 16.60
CA ILE A 77 -10.56 -18.07 17.35
C ILE A 77 -9.33 -17.54 18.10
N ASP A 78 -8.94 -16.29 17.86
CA ASP A 78 -7.75 -15.72 18.48
C ASP A 78 -7.90 -15.62 20.01
N PRO A 79 -6.96 -16.17 20.80
CA PRO A 79 -7.05 -16.17 22.26
C PRO A 79 -7.17 -14.76 22.86
N ARG A 80 -6.54 -13.75 22.25
CA ARG A 80 -6.60 -12.36 22.72
C ARG A 80 -7.98 -11.77 22.48
N GLN A 81 -8.61 -12.06 21.33
CA GLN A 81 -9.98 -11.63 21.06
C GLN A 81 -10.96 -12.29 22.04
N ILE A 82 -10.82 -13.58 22.29
CA ILE A 82 -11.68 -14.32 23.24
C ILE A 82 -11.53 -13.73 24.64
N LYS A 83 -10.30 -13.60 25.14
CA LYS A 83 -10.04 -13.10 26.49
C LYS A 83 -10.55 -11.67 26.69
N LEU A 84 -10.32 -10.78 25.73
CA LEU A 84 -10.79 -9.40 25.82
C LEU A 84 -12.33 -9.33 25.79
N THR A 85 -12.95 -10.15 24.94
CA THR A 85 -14.41 -10.31 24.89
C THR A 85 -14.98 -10.79 26.22
N GLU A 86 -14.39 -11.83 26.80
CA GLU A 86 -14.81 -12.37 28.09
C GLU A 86 -14.69 -11.35 29.21
N SER A 87 -13.60 -10.59 29.27
CA SER A 87 -13.42 -9.50 30.25
C SER A 87 -14.47 -8.40 30.09
N ILE A 88 -14.83 -8.02 28.86
CA ILE A 88 -15.90 -7.03 28.66
C ILE A 88 -17.23 -7.55 29.20
N ILE A 89 -17.54 -8.83 28.99
CA ILE A 89 -18.78 -9.43 29.46
C ILE A 89 -18.77 -9.56 30.99
N LYS A 90 -17.73 -10.16 31.56
CA LYS A 90 -17.63 -10.42 33.00
C LYS A 90 -17.50 -9.11 33.78
N ASP A 91 -16.51 -8.30 33.43
CA ASP A 91 -16.11 -7.16 34.25
C ASP A 91 -17.03 -5.94 34.01
N LEU A 92 -17.40 -5.64 32.76
CA LEU A 92 -18.24 -4.46 32.47
C LEU A 92 -19.74 -4.74 32.50
N ILE A 93 -20.20 -5.84 31.88
CA ILE A 93 -21.65 -6.08 31.76
C ILE A 93 -22.21 -6.71 33.03
N ILE A 94 -21.54 -7.74 33.57
CA ILE A 94 -22.03 -8.48 34.74
C ILE A 94 -21.67 -7.73 36.03
N ASP A 95 -20.38 -7.47 36.28
CA ASP A 95 -19.93 -6.94 37.57
C ASP A 95 -20.26 -5.45 37.74
N VAL A 96 -19.96 -4.61 36.74
CA VAL A 96 -20.31 -3.17 36.79
C VAL A 96 -21.79 -2.95 36.44
N GLY A 97 -22.45 -3.90 35.79
CA GLY A 97 -23.87 -3.81 35.44
C GLY A 97 -24.17 -2.88 34.26
N VAL A 98 -23.20 -2.61 33.38
CA VAL A 98 -23.44 -1.73 32.23
C VAL A 98 -24.29 -2.45 31.18
N SER A 99 -25.24 -1.73 30.59
CA SER A 99 -26.11 -2.29 29.56
C SER A 99 -25.31 -2.83 28.36
N LEU A 100 -25.77 -3.98 27.82
CA LEU A 100 -25.31 -4.53 26.53
C LEU A 100 -25.38 -3.50 25.39
N SER A 101 -26.18 -2.43 25.54
CA SER A 101 -26.23 -1.30 24.62
C SER A 101 -24.86 -0.63 24.39
N LEU A 102 -24.00 -0.61 25.43
CA LEU A 102 -22.72 0.10 25.49
C LEU A 102 -21.78 -0.29 24.35
N VAL A 103 -21.64 -1.59 24.07
CA VAL A 103 -20.64 -2.09 23.11
C VAL A 103 -20.89 -1.63 21.67
N GLU A 104 -22.12 -1.18 21.38
CA GLU A 104 -22.46 -0.63 20.06
C GLU A 104 -22.38 0.89 19.99
N GLN A 105 -22.26 1.58 21.13
CA GLN A 105 -22.15 3.03 21.18
C GLN A 105 -20.87 3.49 20.50
N ASN A 106 -20.95 4.51 19.65
CA ASN A 106 -19.81 4.96 18.84
C ASN A 106 -18.62 5.39 19.71
N GLY A 107 -18.87 5.97 20.88
CA GLY A 107 -17.84 6.31 21.86
C GLY A 107 -17.06 5.08 22.35
N PHE A 108 -17.76 4.00 22.68
CA PHE A 108 -17.12 2.75 23.08
C PHE A 108 -16.32 2.13 21.92
N LYS A 109 -16.85 2.17 20.69
CA LYS A 109 -16.13 1.66 19.51
C LYS A 109 -14.82 2.41 19.27
N ASN A 110 -14.86 3.75 19.37
CA ASN A 110 -13.68 4.60 19.23
C ASN A 110 -12.67 4.33 20.35
N PHE A 111 -13.15 4.20 21.59
CA PHE A 111 -12.30 3.81 22.72
C PHE A 111 -11.59 2.48 22.46
N MET A 112 -12.33 1.45 22.06
CA MET A 112 -11.74 0.14 21.76
C MET A 112 -10.82 0.16 20.56
N HIS A 113 -11.04 1.03 19.57
CA HIS A 113 -10.11 1.20 18.46
C HIS A 113 -8.76 1.78 18.91
N VAL A 114 -8.74 2.59 19.97
CA VAL A 114 -7.51 3.10 20.59
C VAL A 114 -6.85 2.05 21.48
N VAL A 115 -7.64 1.30 22.27
CA VAL A 115 -7.13 0.24 23.16
C VAL A 115 -6.55 -0.93 22.38
N ASP A 116 -7.29 -1.43 21.39
CA ASP A 116 -6.87 -2.54 20.55
C ASP A 116 -7.46 -2.39 19.12
N PRO A 117 -6.70 -1.78 18.19
CA PRO A 117 -7.17 -1.53 16.83
C PRO A 117 -7.60 -2.81 16.07
N MET A 118 -7.00 -3.95 16.43
CA MET A 118 -7.24 -5.24 15.78
C MET A 118 -8.44 -5.99 16.37
N TYR A 119 -8.95 -5.56 17.52
CA TYR A 119 -10.13 -6.15 18.13
C TYR A 119 -11.37 -5.97 17.24
N SER A 120 -12.13 -7.05 17.12
CA SER A 120 -13.44 -7.05 16.48
C SER A 120 -14.51 -6.88 17.57
N LEU A 121 -15.28 -5.80 17.47
CA LEU A 121 -16.33 -5.48 18.43
C LEU A 121 -17.50 -6.45 18.30
N LEU A 122 -18.05 -6.86 19.44
CA LEU A 122 -19.26 -7.66 19.48
C LEU A 122 -20.47 -6.84 19.00
N SER A 123 -21.27 -7.47 18.12
CA SER A 123 -22.62 -7.02 17.78
C SER A 123 -23.61 -7.72 18.70
N ARG A 124 -24.65 -7.02 19.19
CA ARG A 124 -25.75 -7.69 19.92
C ARG A 124 -26.59 -8.57 19.02
N ARG A 125 -26.65 -8.26 17.72
CA ARG A 125 -27.30 -9.11 16.71
C ARG A 125 -26.31 -10.23 16.36
N GLN A 126 -26.54 -11.40 16.95
CA GLN A 126 -26.00 -12.69 16.50
C GLN A 126 -27.01 -13.32 15.55
#